data_AF-A0A2N8M439-F1
#
_entry.id   AF-A0A2N8M439-F1
#
_cell.length_a   1.000
_cell.length_b   1.000
_cell.length_c   1.000
_cell.angle_alpha   90.00
_cell.angle_beta   90.00
_cell.angle_gamma   90.00
#
_symmetry.space_group_name_H-M   'P 1'
#
loop_
_entity.id
_entity.type
_entity.pdbx_description
1 polymer ?
#
loop_
_entity_poly.entity_id
_entity_poly.type
_entity_poly.pdbx_seq_one_letter_code
_entity_poly.pdbx_strand_id
1 'polypeptide(L)'
;MQRFLAEGGSIQEVASGVSGADPISGKGHQTVLFNGPKEPRRTDLTQVAATIDSRKEARKHKPKRQRLAPRPRRKLVYDDFGEPLRWVWQEN
;
A
#
# COMPACT_ATOMS: atom_id res chain seq x y z
N MET A 1 10.18 38.28 -20.57
CA MET A 1 10.90 39.02 -19.51
C MET A 1 11.17 40.47 -19.90
N GLN A 2 11.84 40.73 -21.03
CA GLN A 2 12.17 42.10 -21.47
C GLN A 2 10.96 43.02 -21.66
N ARG A 3 9.85 42.52 -22.24
CA ARG A 3 8.60 43.27 -22.38
C ARG A 3 7.98 43.71 -21.04
N PHE A 4 8.02 42.84 -20.03
CA PHE A 4 7.44 43.11 -18.70
C PHE A 4 8.19 44.25 -17.99
N LEU A 5 9.52 44.25 -18.10
CA LEU A 5 10.36 45.33 -17.58
C LEU A 5 10.17 46.63 -18.38
N ALA A 6 10.04 46.53 -19.70
CA ALA A 6 9.84 47.68 -20.59
C ALA A 6 8.48 48.39 -20.39
N GLU A 7 7.45 47.64 -19.99
CA GLU A 7 6.11 48.17 -19.67
C GLU A 7 6.00 48.67 -18.22
N GLY A 8 7.12 48.77 -17.49
CA GLY A 8 7.17 49.30 -16.12
C GLY A 8 6.93 48.28 -15.00
N GLY A 9 6.94 46.99 -15.32
CA GLY A 9 6.85 45.92 -14.33
C GLY A 9 8.12 45.85 -13.46
N SER A 10 7.93 45.62 -12.16
CA SER A 10 9.02 45.42 -11.19
C SER A 10 9.06 43.97 -10.72
N ILE A 11 10.27 43.43 -10.58
CA ILE A 11 10.51 42.07 -10.06
C ILE A 11 10.91 42.20 -8.60
N GLN A 12 10.17 41.54 -7.73
CA GLN A 12 10.52 41.41 -6.32
C GLN A 12 11.31 40.12 -6.12
N GLU A 13 12.57 40.25 -5.72
CA GLU A 13 13.42 39.12 -5.37
C GLU A 13 13.20 38.78 -3.89
N VAL A 14 12.82 37.53 -3.62
CA VAL A 14 12.58 37.03 -2.27
C VAL A 14 13.62 35.96 -1.97
N ALA A 15 14.27 36.07 -0.81
CA ALA A 15 15.31 35.12 -0.40
C ALA A 15 14.76 33.69 -0.26
N SER A 16 15.60 32.71 -0.62
CA SER A 16 15.27 31.30 -0.47
C SER A 16 14.97 30.95 0.99
N GLY A 17 13.83 30.32 1.24
CA GLY A 17 13.40 29.91 2.58
C GLY A 17 12.47 30.91 3.29
N VAL A 18 12.18 32.07 2.68
CA VAL A 18 11.15 32.98 3.19
C VAL A 18 9.77 32.38 2.90
N SER A 19 9.01 32.11 3.97
CA SER A 19 7.62 31.66 3.86
C SER A 19 6.75 32.80 3.32
N GLY A 20 5.82 32.49 2.41
CA GLY A 20 4.84 33.45 1.91
C GLY A 20 3.75 33.84 2.92
N ALA A 21 3.83 33.31 4.15
CA ALA A 21 2.93 33.65 5.24
C ALA A 21 3.59 34.65 6.20
N ASP A 22 2.89 35.74 6.49
CA ASP A 22 3.31 36.75 7.45
C ASP A 22 3.46 36.14 8.87
N PRO A 23 4.64 36.23 9.51
CA PRO A 23 4.86 35.77 10.88
C PRO A 23 3.98 36.46 11.92
N ILE A 24 3.60 37.73 11.67
CA ILE A 24 2.87 38.59 12.61
C ILE A 24 1.36 38.37 12.46
N SER A 25 0.89 38.18 11.23
CA SER A 25 -0.52 37.87 10.96
C SER A 25 -0.86 36.37 11.08
N GLY A 26 0.10 35.52 11.47
CA GLY A 26 -0.06 34.24 12.19
C GLY A 26 -1.02 33.20 11.62
N LYS A 27 -1.51 33.38 10.39
CA LYS A 27 -2.55 32.55 9.77
C LYS A 27 -2.14 32.14 8.36
N GLY A 28 -0.89 31.70 8.21
CA GLY A 28 -0.50 30.91 7.05
C GLY A 28 -1.26 29.60 7.08
N HIS A 29 -2.45 29.56 6.47
CA HIS A 29 -3.25 28.37 6.14
C HIS A 29 -3.25 27.20 7.14
N GLN A 30 -3.12 27.46 8.44
CA GLN A 30 -3.33 26.43 9.45
C GLN A 30 -4.83 26.30 9.66
N THR A 31 -5.51 25.72 8.68
CA THR A 31 -6.85 25.19 8.88
C THR A 31 -6.70 24.16 9.99
N VAL A 32 -7.17 24.50 11.19
CA VAL A 32 -7.16 23.58 12.33
C VAL A 32 -8.18 22.49 12.01
N LEU A 33 -7.72 21.40 11.41
CA LEU A 33 -8.58 20.32 10.87
C LEU A 33 -9.46 19.65 11.94
N PHE A 34 -9.15 19.86 13.23
CA PHE A 34 -9.82 19.22 14.36
C PHE A 34 -10.15 20.22 15.49
N ASN A 35 -10.72 21.36 15.14
CA ASN A 35 -11.19 22.39 16.09
C ASN A 35 -12.60 22.12 16.66
N GLY A 36 -13.24 21.01 16.29
CA GLY A 36 -14.54 20.61 16.81
C GLY A 36 -14.48 20.00 18.23
N PRO A 37 -15.58 20.03 18.99
CA PRO A 37 -15.68 19.31 20.24
C PRO A 37 -15.44 17.81 19.99
N LYS A 38 -14.65 17.17 20.86
CA LYS A 38 -14.46 15.71 20.81
C LYS A 38 -15.83 15.03 20.91
N GLU A 39 -16.07 14.03 20.07
CA GLU A 39 -17.31 13.25 20.18
C GLU A 39 -17.49 12.73 21.61
N PRO A 40 -18.67 12.95 22.22
CA PRO A 40 -18.90 12.65 23.63
C PRO A 40 -18.91 11.15 23.93
N ARG A 41 -19.11 10.31 22.89
CA ARG A 41 -19.19 8.86 23.02
C ARG A 41 -18.33 8.19 21.98
N ARG A 42 -17.36 7.40 22.43
CA ARG A 42 -16.59 6.48 21.58
C ARG A 42 -17.23 5.10 21.66
N THR A 43 -17.33 4.42 20.52
CA THR A 43 -17.74 3.00 20.46
C THR A 43 -16.55 2.12 20.82
N ASP A 44 -16.71 1.25 21.82
CA ASP A 44 -15.69 0.27 22.16
C ASP A 44 -15.63 -0.82 21.07
N LEU A 45 -14.45 -0.98 20.47
CA LEU A 45 -14.16 -1.96 19.43
C LEU A 45 -13.15 -3.02 19.89
N THR A 46 -12.87 -3.12 21.19
CA THR A 46 -11.87 -4.06 21.75
C THR A 46 -12.13 -5.50 21.33
N GLN A 47 -13.39 -5.94 21.34
CA GLN A 47 -13.79 -7.30 20.90
C GLN A 47 -13.55 -7.53 19.40
N VAL A 48 -13.81 -6.52 18.57
CA VAL A 48 -13.59 -6.58 17.11
C VAL A 48 -12.09 -6.64 16.82
N ALA A 49 -11.30 -5.82 17.50
CA ALA A 49 -9.83 -5.84 17.39
C ALA A 49 -9.25 -7.20 17.81
N ALA A 50 -9.66 -7.73 18.96
CA ALA A 50 -9.24 -9.05 19.44
C ALA A 50 -9.59 -10.18 18.44
N THR A 51 -10.75 -10.09 17.79
CA THR A 51 -11.17 -11.04 16.75
C THR A 51 -10.27 -10.96 15.51
N ILE A 52 -9.90 -9.75 15.08
CA ILE A 52 -9.01 -9.53 13.94
C ILE A 52 -7.61 -10.06 14.23
N ASP A 53 -7.08 -9.79 15.42
CA ASP A 53 -5.76 -10.24 15.83
C ASP A 53 -5.69 -11.76 15.93
N SER A 54 -6.69 -12.40 16.56
CA SER A 54 -6.79 -13.86 16.61
C SER A 54 -6.76 -14.49 15.20
N ARG A 55 -7.44 -13.88 14.22
CA ARG A 55 -7.42 -14.35 12.82
C ARG A 55 -6.06 -14.17 12.16
N LYS A 56 -5.34 -13.08 12.47
CA LYS A 56 -3.98 -12.84 11.96
C LYS A 56 -3.00 -13.87 12.51
N GLU A 57 -3.03 -14.13 13.81
CA GLU A 57 -2.17 -15.12 14.45
C GLU A 57 -2.43 -16.55 13.94
N ALA A 58 -3.70 -16.92 13.77
CA ALA A 58 -4.07 -18.21 13.17
C ALA A 58 -3.55 -18.38 11.73
N ARG A 59 -3.38 -17.29 10.97
CA ARG A 59 -2.80 -17.31 9.62
C ARG A 59 -1.27 -17.42 9.64
N LYS A 60 -0.60 -16.80 10.61
CA LYS A 60 0.87 -16.89 10.76
C LYS A 60 1.33 -18.31 11.08
N HIS A 61 0.59 -19.00 11.94
CA HIS A 61 0.95 -20.34 12.40
C HIS A 61 0.33 -21.47 11.58
N LYS A 62 -0.07 -21.21 10.32
CA LYS A 62 -0.50 -22.30 9.45
C LYS A 62 0.62 -23.32 9.36
N PRO A 63 0.39 -24.58 9.76
CA PRO A 63 1.42 -25.60 9.63
C PRO A 63 1.83 -25.63 8.16
N LYS A 64 3.13 -25.58 7.89
CA LYS A 64 3.65 -25.86 6.55
C LYS A 64 3.00 -27.17 6.14
N ARG A 65 2.22 -27.13 5.06
CA ARG A 65 1.55 -28.31 4.53
C ARG A 65 2.63 -29.38 4.43
N GLN A 66 2.53 -30.42 5.25
CA GLN A 66 3.51 -31.49 5.24
C GLN A 66 3.58 -31.96 3.79
N ARG A 67 4.78 -31.86 3.20
CA ARG A 67 5.00 -32.32 1.83
C ARG A 67 4.71 -33.82 1.91
N LEU A 68 3.54 -34.22 1.42
CA LEU A 68 3.23 -35.63 1.22
C LEU A 68 4.39 -36.22 0.41
N ALA A 69 4.84 -37.41 0.81
CA ALA A 69 5.85 -38.12 0.05
C ALA A 69 5.45 -38.11 -1.44
N PRO A 70 6.39 -37.83 -2.36
CA PRO A 70 6.09 -37.77 -3.78
C PRO A 70 5.41 -39.08 -4.18
N ARG A 71 4.16 -38.97 -4.64
CA ARG A 71 3.42 -40.10 -5.17
C ARG A 71 3.77 -40.24 -6.65
N PRO A 72 3.90 -41.47 -7.17
CA PRO A 72 4.12 -41.67 -8.59
C PRO A 72 2.99 -40.99 -9.38
N ARG A 73 3.36 -40.23 -10.43
CA ARG A 73 2.40 -39.49 -11.27
C ARG A 73 2.37 -40.12 -12.65
N ARG A 74 1.19 -40.26 -13.23
CA ARG A 74 1.05 -40.69 -14.63
C ARG A 74 1.41 -39.51 -15.52
N LYS A 75 2.37 -39.70 -16.41
CA LYS A 75 2.75 -38.74 -17.44
C LYS A 75 2.39 -39.32 -18.79
N LEU A 76 1.68 -38.53 -19.61
CA LEU A 76 1.38 -38.88 -20.99
C LEU A 76 2.63 -38.58 -21.83
N VAL A 77 3.12 -39.60 -22.53
CA VAL A 77 4.23 -39.47 -23.47
C VAL A 77 3.67 -39.11 -24.84
N TYR A 78 4.31 -38.15 -25.49
CA TYR A 78 3.94 -37.69 -26.82
C TYR A 78 5.06 -38.06 -27.81
N ASP A 79 4.69 -38.39 -29.04
CA ASP A 79 5.62 -38.58 -30.15
C ASP A 79 6.17 -37.24 -30.68
N ASP A 80 7.13 -37.27 -31.61
CA ASP A 80 7.74 -36.08 -32.24
C ASP A 80 6.71 -35.18 -32.97
N PHE A 81 5.53 -35.73 -33.27
CA PHE A 81 4.38 -35.02 -33.85
C PHE A 81 3.34 -34.55 -32.82
N GLY A 82 3.56 -34.77 -31.52
CA GLY A 82 2.65 -34.36 -30.44
C GLY A 82 1.46 -35.28 -30.23
N GLU A 83 1.40 -36.43 -30.88
CA GLU A 83 0.35 -37.43 -30.67
C GLU A 83 0.58 -38.21 -29.36
N PRO A 84 -0.48 -38.48 -28.57
CA PRO A 84 -0.34 -39.19 -27.30
C PRO A 84 -0.11 -40.69 -27.53
N LEU A 85 1.06 -41.19 -27.10
CA LEU A 85 1.46 -42.59 -27.26
C LEU A 85 0.98 -43.47 -26.09
N ARG A 86 1.41 -43.14 -24.86
CA ARG A 86 1.13 -43.97 -23.67
C ARG A 86 1.29 -43.24 -22.36
N TRP A 87 0.65 -43.75 -21.32
CA TRP A 87 0.85 -43.33 -19.93
C TRP A 87 1.99 -44.11 -19.29
N VAL A 88 2.97 -43.40 -18.74
CA VAL A 88 4.06 -43.98 -17.95
C VAL A 88 3.95 -43.46 -16.52
N TRP A 89 4.13 -44.34 -15.54
CA TRP A 89 4.27 -43.94 -14.15
C TRP A 89 5.68 -43.38 -13.93
N GLN A 90 5.77 -42.12 -13.55
CA GLN A 90 7.02 -41.49 -13.16
C GLN A 90 7.12 -41.49 -11.64
N GLU A 91 8.09 -42.24 -11.11
CA GLU A 91 8.58 -42.05 -9.75
C GLU A 91 9.42 -40.77 -9.70
N ASN A 92 9.32 -40.04 -8.61
CA ASN A 92 9.82 -38.68 -8.47
C ASN A 92 10.76 -38.58 -7.27
#